data_AF-A0A9E3UL34-F1
#
_entry.id   AF-A0A9E3UL34-F1
#
_cell.length_a   1.000
_cell.length_b   1.000
_cell.length_c   1.000
_cell.angle_alpha   90.00
_cell.angle_beta   90.00
_cell.angle_gamma   90.00
#
_symmetry.space_group_name_H-M   'P 1'
#
loop_
_entity.id
_entity.type
_entity.pdbx_description
1 polymer ?
#
loop_
_entity_poly.entity_id
_entity_poly.type
_entity_poly.pdbx_seq_one_letter_code
_entity_poly.pdbx_strand_id
1 'polypeptide(L)'
;MLLSLQNAGLFQTFSPYGRLTILGRAQNMPPLNNNRHEKFANEVAKGVRPADAYAKAGYAATARGNDVCASRLLKDVNISARVEELQERAATRTVVTVAGITEDLLRIAAKAEALESPAALNVARNAKMDAAKLNGLVIDRKEVGAPGEFDDKSVDELRKIVEEGAKKFAGVPFLKEMH
;
A
#
# COMPACT_ATOMS: atom_id res chain seq x y z
N MET A 1 50.97 -12.56 0.46
CA MET A 1 50.19 -13.20 1.54
C MET A 1 49.66 -12.10 2.44
N LEU A 2 48.35 -12.11 2.73
CA LEU A 2 47.58 -11.29 3.71
C LEU A 2 47.33 -9.81 3.31
N LEU A 3 46.23 -9.49 2.62
CA LEU A 3 44.82 -9.24 3.03
C LEU A 3 44.52 -7.80 3.48
N SER A 4 43.73 -7.12 2.63
CA SER A 4 43.09 -5.82 2.84
C SER A 4 42.03 -5.85 3.93
N LEU A 5 41.88 -4.77 4.69
CA LEU A 5 40.62 -4.44 5.37
C LEU A 5 40.47 -2.91 5.50
N GLN A 6 39.50 -2.37 4.76
CA GLN A 6 38.88 -1.07 4.98
C GLN A 6 38.38 -0.95 6.42
N ASN A 7 38.78 0.11 7.12
CA ASN A 7 38.10 0.52 8.35
C ASN A 7 37.25 1.76 8.03
N ALA A 8 35.98 1.49 7.69
CA ALA A 8 34.99 2.50 7.35
C ALA A 8 34.63 3.34 8.58
N GLY A 9 34.54 4.67 8.37
CA GLY A 9 34.22 5.64 9.39
C GLY A 9 32.90 5.36 10.11
N LEU A 10 32.99 4.95 11.36
CA LEU A 10 31.91 5.00 12.34
C LEU A 10 31.83 6.44 12.88
N PHE A 11 31.03 7.29 12.21
CA PHE A 11 30.57 8.52 12.83
C PHE A 11 29.55 8.16 13.91
N GLN A 12 29.99 8.16 15.17
CA GLN A 12 29.11 8.04 16.32
C GLN A 12 28.30 9.34 16.45
N THR A 13 27.11 9.40 15.86
CA THR A 13 26.14 10.43 16.24
C THR A 13 25.59 10.08 17.61
N PHE A 14 26.04 10.84 18.60
CA PHE A 14 25.63 10.74 19.99
C PHE A 14 24.14 11.15 20.10
N SER A 15 23.24 10.17 20.18
CA SER A 15 21.88 10.44 20.67
C SER A 15 21.99 10.68 22.18
N PRO A 16 21.47 11.80 22.73
CA PRO A 16 21.63 12.16 24.14
C PRO A 16 20.86 11.25 25.10
N TYR A 17 20.23 10.18 24.63
CA TYR A 17 19.43 9.27 25.45
C TYR A 17 20.00 7.85 25.36
N GLY A 18 20.75 7.49 26.41
CA GLY A 18 21.50 6.25 26.54
C GLY A 18 20.70 4.98 26.26
N ARG A 19 20.76 4.52 25.01
CA ARG A 19 20.47 3.14 24.62
C ARG A 19 21.44 2.77 23.49
N LEU A 20 22.34 1.83 23.76
CA LEU A 20 23.23 1.23 22.76
C LEU A 20 22.38 0.66 21.62
N THR A 21 22.32 1.35 20.49
CA THR A 21 21.77 0.83 19.25
C THR A 21 22.92 0.24 18.46
N ILE A 22 23.12 -1.08 18.62
CA ILE A 22 24.00 -1.82 17.72
C ILE A 22 23.28 -1.87 16.37
N LEU A 23 23.86 -1.17 15.39
CA LEU A 23 23.45 -1.17 13.97
C LEU A 23 23.41 -2.61 13.44
N GLY A 24 22.22 -3.16 13.21
CA GLY A 24 22.09 -4.47 12.59
C GLY A 24 20.84 -5.27 12.96
N ARG A 25 19.66 -4.72 12.67
CA ARG A 25 18.35 -5.39 12.41
C ARG A 25 17.27 -4.33 12.53
N ALA A 26 16.39 -4.22 11.54
CA ALA A 26 15.20 -3.36 11.60
C ALA A 26 14.49 -3.55 12.95
N GLN A 27 14.59 -2.54 13.82
CA GLN A 27 14.08 -2.60 15.19
C GLN A 27 12.57 -2.39 15.16
N ASN A 28 11.79 -3.47 15.20
CA ASN A 28 10.36 -3.38 15.47
C ASN A 28 10.19 -2.97 16.94
N MET A 29 9.70 -1.75 17.20
CA MET A 29 9.46 -1.30 18.58
C MET A 29 8.38 -2.21 19.21
N PRO A 30 8.56 -2.66 20.46
CA PRO A 30 7.50 -3.39 21.15
C PRO A 30 6.25 -2.50 21.29
N PRO A 31 5.03 -3.09 21.27
CA PRO A 31 3.80 -2.32 21.43
C PRO A 31 3.79 -1.56 22.76
N LEU A 32 3.11 -0.41 22.78
CA LEU A 32 2.98 0.40 23.98
C LEU A 32 2.20 -0.36 25.08
N ASN A 33 2.65 -0.22 26.33
CA ASN A 33 2.04 -0.90 27.49
C ASN A 33 0.55 -0.56 27.67
N ASN A 34 0.13 0.64 27.28
CA ASN A 34 -1.27 1.03 27.31
C ASN A 34 -1.93 0.74 25.97
N ASN A 35 -2.83 -0.25 25.96
CA ASN A 35 -3.60 -0.64 24.78
C ASN A 35 -4.34 0.51 24.10
N ARG A 36 -4.77 1.54 24.85
CA ARG A 36 -5.42 2.72 24.25
C ARG A 36 -4.43 3.62 23.52
N HIS A 37 -3.20 3.77 24.03
CA HIS A 37 -2.13 4.51 23.33
C HIS A 37 -1.70 3.79 22.07
N GLU A 38 -1.59 2.46 22.13
CA GLU A 38 -1.28 1.64 20.97
C GLU A 38 -2.37 1.77 19.89
N LYS A 39 -3.65 1.69 20.26
CA LYS A 39 -4.77 1.91 19.32
C LYS A 39 -4.74 3.32 18.71
N PHE A 40 -4.50 4.33 19.54
CA PHE A 40 -4.37 5.72 19.08
C PHE A 40 -3.23 5.87 18.06
N ALA A 41 -2.04 5.38 18.39
CA ALA A 41 -0.87 5.44 17.50
C ALA A 41 -1.13 4.71 16.17
N ASN A 42 -1.78 3.54 16.20
CA ASN A 42 -2.15 2.80 14.99
C ASN A 42 -3.15 3.56 14.11
N GLU A 43 -4.16 4.23 14.68
CA GLU A 43 -5.13 5.00 13.90
C GLU A 43 -4.50 6.28 13.31
N VAL A 44 -3.64 6.98 14.06
CA VAL A 44 -2.91 8.14 13.55
C VAL A 44 -1.94 7.74 12.44
N ALA A 45 -1.24 6.62 12.59
CA ALA A 45 -0.32 6.12 11.55
C ALA A 45 -1.02 5.76 10.23
N LYS A 46 -2.32 5.41 10.28
CA LYS A 46 -3.15 5.19 9.08
C LYS A 46 -3.63 6.50 8.42
N GLY A 47 -3.34 7.66 9.00
CA GLY A 47 -3.76 8.97 8.49
C GLY A 47 -5.12 9.45 9.02
N VAL A 48 -5.66 8.83 10.08
CA VAL A 48 -6.90 9.30 10.72
C VAL A 48 -6.61 10.58 11.51
N ARG A 49 -7.53 11.55 11.45
CA ARG A 49 -7.43 12.79 12.23
C ARG A 49 -7.24 12.48 13.72
N PRO A 50 -6.31 13.14 14.44
CA PRO A 50 -5.99 12.79 15.83
C PRO A 50 -7.19 12.76 16.79
N ALA A 51 -8.14 13.68 16.67
CA ALA A 51 -9.35 13.66 17.51
C ALA A 51 -10.25 12.45 17.25
N ASP A 52 -10.36 12.00 16.00
CA ASP A 52 -11.13 10.82 15.65
C ASP A 52 -10.39 9.55 16.08
N ALA A 53 -9.07 9.52 15.95
CA ALA A 53 -8.23 8.45 16.48
C ALA A 53 -8.36 8.33 18.01
N TYR A 54 -8.47 9.46 18.71
CA TYR A 54 -8.69 9.50 20.16
C TYR A 54 -10.05 8.91 20.55
N ALA A 55 -11.12 9.27 19.84
CA ALA A 55 -12.44 8.68 20.05
C ALA A 55 -12.42 7.16 19.76
N LYS A 56 -11.83 6.74 18.65
CA LYS A 56 -11.71 5.32 18.26
C LYS A 56 -10.86 4.49 19.22
N ALA A 57 -9.88 5.11 19.89
CA ALA A 57 -9.09 4.45 20.94
C ALA A 57 -9.89 4.18 22.23
N GLY A 58 -11.14 4.64 22.31
CA GLY A 58 -12.06 4.39 23.42
C GLY A 58 -11.97 5.41 24.54
N TYR A 59 -11.47 6.62 24.25
CA TYR A 59 -11.49 7.71 25.21
C TYR A 59 -12.86 8.43 25.21
N ALA A 60 -13.41 8.64 26.41
CA ALA A 60 -14.63 9.41 26.59
C ALA A 60 -14.29 10.91 26.67
N ALA A 61 -14.51 11.65 25.59
CA ALA A 61 -14.43 13.10 25.60
C ALA A 61 -15.39 13.73 24.59
N THR A 62 -15.77 14.99 24.86
CA THR A 62 -16.59 15.81 23.96
C THR A 62 -15.75 16.19 22.73
N ALA A 63 -16.39 16.52 21.60
CA ALA A 63 -15.69 16.81 20.34
C ALA A 63 -14.53 17.83 20.49
N ARG A 64 -14.75 18.92 21.26
CA ARG A 64 -13.70 19.93 21.54
C ARG A 64 -12.62 19.42 22.51
N GLY A 65 -12.97 18.54 23.44
CA GLY A 65 -12.01 17.90 24.35
C GLY A 65 -11.09 16.90 23.64
N ASN A 66 -11.60 16.24 22.58
CA ASN A 66 -10.83 15.27 21.80
C ASN A 66 -9.62 15.92 21.12
N ASP A 67 -9.76 17.10 20.52
CA ASP A 67 -8.66 17.78 19.83
C ASP A 67 -7.51 18.13 20.79
N VAL A 68 -7.84 18.68 21.97
CA VAL A 68 -6.85 19.08 22.97
C VAL A 68 -6.16 17.85 23.58
N CYS A 69 -6.92 16.82 23.92
CA CYS A 69 -6.38 15.59 24.50
C CYS A 69 -5.54 14.81 23.49
N ALA A 70 -5.98 14.69 22.24
CA ALA A 70 -5.20 14.07 21.17
C ALA A 70 -3.89 14.82 20.92
N SER A 71 -3.93 16.16 20.91
CA SER A 71 -2.73 16.99 20.74
C SER A 71 -1.73 16.81 21.88
N ARG A 72 -2.21 16.63 23.13
CA ARG A 72 -1.34 16.29 24.27
C ARG A 72 -0.74 14.90 24.13
N LEU A 73 -1.53 13.93 23.67
CA LEU A 73 -1.10 12.55 23.50
C LEU A 73 -0.03 12.40 22.41
N LEU A 74 -0.11 13.18 21.33
CA LEU A 74 0.93 13.23 20.29
C LEU A 74 2.25 13.85 20.77
N LYS A 75 2.22 14.69 21.82
CA LYS A 75 3.46 15.23 22.41
C LYS A 75 4.17 14.24 23.32
N ASP A 76 3.53 13.11 23.67
CA ASP A 76 4.21 12.04 24.38
C ASP A 76 5.24 11.38 23.45
N VAL A 77 6.50 11.40 23.88
CA VAL A 77 7.64 10.94 23.07
C VAL A 77 7.51 9.47 22.66
N ASN A 78 6.95 8.62 23.53
CA ASN A 78 6.79 7.20 23.22
C ASN A 78 5.72 6.96 22.15
N ILE A 79 4.67 7.80 22.17
CA ILE A 79 3.55 7.70 21.23
C ILE A 79 3.97 8.27 19.87
N SER A 80 4.65 9.42 19.84
CA SER A 80 5.19 10.00 18.60
C SER A 80 6.15 9.04 17.92
N ALA A 81 7.13 8.49 18.66
CA ALA A 81 8.09 7.52 18.12
C ALA A 81 7.39 6.27 17.56
N ARG A 82 6.33 5.79 18.23
CA ARG A 82 5.55 4.65 17.75
C ARG A 82 4.76 4.98 16.48
N VAL A 83 4.19 6.18 16.37
CA VAL A 83 3.50 6.64 15.15
C VAL A 83 4.48 6.72 13.98
N GLU A 84 5.66 7.32 14.19
CA GLU A 84 6.70 7.44 13.17
C GLU A 84 7.18 6.08 12.68
N GLU A 85 7.46 5.13 13.58
CA GLU A 85 7.87 3.77 13.22
C GLU A 85 6.76 3.01 12.48
N LEU A 86 5.50 3.17 12.87
CA LEU A 86 4.35 2.59 12.14
C LEU A 86 4.21 3.20 10.74
N GLN A 87 4.40 4.51 10.61
CA GLN A 87 4.36 5.21 9.32
C GLN A 87 5.53 4.83 8.42
N GLU A 88 6.74 4.68 8.97
CA GLU A 88 7.92 4.22 8.24
C GLU A 88 7.75 2.78 7.76
N ARG A 89 7.16 1.89 8.58
CA ARG A 89 6.78 0.54 8.16
C ARG A 89 5.69 0.53 7.08
N ALA A 90 4.70 1.40 7.20
CA ALA A 90 3.66 1.55 6.18
C ALA A 90 4.23 2.11 4.87
N ALA A 91 5.16 3.07 4.95
CA ALA A 91 5.87 3.64 3.82
C ALA A 91 6.83 2.64 3.17
N THR A 92 7.47 1.76 3.95
CA THR A 92 8.29 0.64 3.45
C THR A 92 7.43 -0.44 2.79
N ARG A 93 6.16 -0.59 3.20
CA ARG A 93 5.14 -1.38 2.49
C ARG A 93 4.52 -0.58 1.33
N THR A 94 5.38 0.20 0.65
CA THR A 94 5.08 1.24 -0.32
C THR A 94 3.92 0.90 -1.23
N VAL A 95 3.07 1.90 -1.45
CA VAL A 95 2.00 1.92 -2.46
C VAL A 95 2.53 1.36 -3.77
N VAL A 96 2.09 0.14 -4.10
CA VAL A 96 2.38 -0.48 -5.38
C VAL A 96 1.60 0.28 -6.45
N THR A 97 2.30 1.07 -7.26
CA THR A 97 1.68 1.83 -8.36
C THR A 97 1.68 1.00 -9.64
N VAL A 98 0.71 1.26 -10.52
CA VAL A 98 0.69 0.66 -11.86
C VAL A 98 1.98 0.96 -12.62
N ALA A 99 2.50 2.19 -12.51
CA ALA A 99 3.76 2.59 -13.11
C ALA A 99 4.96 1.79 -12.55
N GLY A 100 5.03 1.59 -11.23
CA GLY A 100 6.10 0.82 -10.59
C GLY A 100 6.07 -0.66 -11.00
N ILE A 101 4.89 -1.30 -10.99
CA ILE A 101 4.76 -2.68 -11.49
C ILE A 101 5.15 -2.77 -12.96
N THR A 102 4.74 -1.80 -13.78
CA THR A 102 5.08 -1.76 -15.21
C THR A 102 6.60 -1.71 -15.40
N GLU A 103 7.29 -0.85 -14.66
CA GLU A 103 8.75 -0.75 -14.73
C GLU A 103 9.43 -2.06 -14.33
N ASP A 104 8.99 -2.69 -13.24
CA ASP A 104 9.53 -3.96 -12.77
C ASP A 104 9.32 -5.10 -13.79
N LEU A 105 8.14 -5.18 -14.41
CA LEU A 105 7.84 -6.16 -15.47
C LEU A 105 8.72 -5.94 -16.70
N LEU A 106 8.91 -4.69 -17.14
CA LEU A 106 9.80 -4.38 -18.27
C LEU A 106 11.26 -4.72 -17.94
N ARG A 107 11.69 -4.51 -16.69
CA ARG A 107 13.03 -4.91 -16.23
C ARG A 107 13.21 -6.43 -16.24
N ILE A 108 12.20 -7.19 -15.83
CA ILE A 108 12.18 -8.66 -15.93
C ILE A 108 12.29 -9.09 -17.39
N ALA A 109 11.50 -8.46 -18.27
CA ALA A 109 11.53 -8.78 -19.69
C ALA A 109 12.91 -8.52 -20.31
N ALA A 110 13.53 -7.38 -20.05
CA ALA A 110 14.86 -7.07 -20.55
C ALA A 110 15.93 -8.06 -20.07
N LYS A 111 15.89 -8.44 -18.78
CA LYS A 111 16.80 -9.46 -18.22
C LYS A 111 16.58 -10.83 -18.86
N ALA A 112 15.33 -11.19 -19.14
CA ALA A 112 15.00 -12.46 -19.76
C ALA A 112 15.37 -12.50 -21.26
N GLU A 113 15.21 -11.40 -21.98
CA GLU A 113 15.68 -11.27 -23.37
C GLU A 113 17.19 -11.42 -23.48
N ALA A 114 17.96 -10.86 -22.54
CA ALA A 114 19.41 -11.00 -22.50
C ALA A 114 19.91 -12.44 -22.28
N LEU A 115 19.06 -13.35 -21.80
CA LEU A 115 19.43 -14.76 -21.62
C LEU A 115 19.30 -15.58 -22.91
N GLU A 116 18.65 -15.05 -23.95
CA GLU A 116 18.51 -15.64 -25.30
C GLU A 116 18.07 -17.11 -25.35
N SER A 117 17.41 -17.61 -24.30
CA SER A 117 16.88 -18.97 -24.24
C SER A 117 15.38 -19.00 -24.55
N PRO A 118 14.85 -20.07 -25.17
CA PRO A 118 13.41 -20.18 -25.44
C PRO A 118 12.55 -20.04 -24.18
N ALA A 119 13.03 -20.56 -23.04
CA ALA A 119 12.35 -20.41 -21.76
C ALA A 119 12.33 -18.94 -21.28
N ALA A 120 13.43 -18.21 -21.41
CA ALA A 120 13.52 -16.81 -21.00
C ALA A 120 12.72 -15.89 -21.94
N LEU A 121 12.70 -16.15 -23.25
CA LEU A 121 11.87 -15.38 -24.18
C LEU A 121 10.37 -15.50 -23.86
N ASN A 122 9.91 -16.66 -23.40
CA ASN A 122 8.55 -16.83 -22.91
C ASN A 122 8.27 -15.99 -21.65
N VAL A 123 9.22 -15.89 -20.72
CA VAL A 123 9.12 -15.02 -19.54
C VAL A 123 9.01 -13.55 -19.97
N ALA A 124 9.85 -13.11 -20.91
CA ALA A 124 9.82 -11.74 -21.42
C ALA A 124 8.49 -11.40 -22.11
N ARG A 125 7.98 -12.32 -22.94
CA ARG A 125 6.68 -12.18 -23.60
C ARG A 125 5.56 -12.01 -22.58
N ASN A 126 5.52 -12.85 -21.54
CA ASN A 126 4.48 -12.80 -20.53
C ASN A 126 4.55 -11.51 -19.71
N ALA A 127 5.75 -11.11 -19.28
CA ALA A 127 5.93 -9.86 -18.54
C ALA A 127 5.49 -8.62 -19.36
N LYS A 128 5.81 -8.57 -20.66
CA LYS A 128 5.34 -7.52 -21.57
C LYS A 128 3.82 -7.54 -21.75
N MET A 129 3.21 -8.73 -21.84
CA MET A 129 1.74 -8.86 -21.91
C MET A 129 1.05 -8.39 -20.64
N ASP A 130 1.60 -8.71 -19.47
CA ASP A 130 1.04 -8.26 -18.19
C ASP A 130 1.15 -6.74 -18.03
N ALA A 131 2.29 -6.15 -18.43
CA ALA A 131 2.45 -4.70 -18.50
C ALA A 131 1.43 -4.06 -19.45
N ALA A 132 1.20 -4.65 -20.62
CA ALA A 132 0.22 -4.15 -21.59
C ALA A 132 -1.22 -4.19 -21.03
N LYS A 133 -1.59 -5.25 -20.31
CA LYS A 133 -2.89 -5.36 -19.63
C LYS A 133 -3.06 -4.32 -18.53
N LEU A 134 -2.03 -4.13 -17.69
CA LEU A 134 -2.06 -3.14 -16.61
C LEU A 134 -2.23 -1.70 -17.12
N ASN A 135 -1.71 -1.41 -18.31
CA ASN A 135 -1.82 -0.10 -18.96
C ASN A 135 -3.02 0.02 -19.92
N GLY A 136 -3.91 -0.98 -19.96
CA GLY A 136 -5.12 -0.94 -20.79
C GLY A 136 -4.88 -1.06 -22.29
N LEU A 137 -3.68 -1.44 -22.72
CA LEU A 137 -3.34 -1.66 -24.14
C LEU A 137 -3.96 -2.95 -24.69
N VAL A 138 -4.35 -3.86 -23.81
CA VAL A 138 -5.03 -5.11 -24.12
C VAL A 138 -6.35 -5.16 -23.35
N ILE A 139 -7.46 -5.30 -24.07
CA ILE A 139 -8.81 -5.36 -23.50
C ILE A 139 -9.40 -6.74 -23.81
N ASP A 140 -9.59 -7.55 -22.77
CA ASP A 140 -10.28 -8.84 -22.88
C ASP A 140 -11.80 -8.60 -22.83
N ARG A 141 -12.45 -8.63 -23.99
CA ARG A 141 -13.91 -8.49 -24.10
C ARG A 141 -14.56 -9.84 -23.82
N LYS A 142 -15.55 -9.83 -22.92
CA LYS A 142 -16.43 -10.99 -22.68
C LYS A 142 -17.86 -10.60 -22.98
N GLU A 143 -18.48 -11.32 -23.92
CA GLU A 143 -19.91 -11.22 -24.18
C GLU A 143 -20.67 -11.90 -23.04
N VAL A 144 -21.76 -11.27 -22.61
CA VAL A 144 -22.62 -11.77 -21.53
C VAL A 144 -24.03 -11.86 -22.07
N GLY A 145 -24.61 -13.06 -22.02
CA GLY A 145 -25.96 -13.35 -22.46
C GLY A 145 -26.04 -14.43 -23.53
N ALA A 146 -27.12 -15.19 -23.52
CA ALA A 146 -27.48 -16.12 -24.59
C ALA A 146 -28.15 -15.36 -25.76
N PRO A 147 -28.11 -15.91 -26.99
CA PRO A 147 -28.85 -15.34 -28.11
C PRO A 147 -30.34 -15.16 -27.76
N GLY A 148 -30.85 -13.94 -27.93
CA GLY A 148 -32.25 -13.59 -27.66
C GLY A 148 -32.60 -13.31 -26.20
N GLU A 149 -31.64 -13.40 -25.26
CA GLU A 149 -31.89 -13.17 -23.83
C GLU A 149 -32.34 -11.73 -23.52
N PHE A 150 -32.14 -10.80 -24.44
CA PHE A 150 -32.46 -9.38 -24.26
C PHE A 150 -33.67 -8.89 -25.07
N ASP A 151 -34.25 -9.73 -25.94
CA ASP A 151 -35.20 -9.30 -26.96
C ASP A 151 -36.57 -8.90 -26.36
N ASP A 152 -36.99 -9.56 -25.28
CA ASP A 152 -38.30 -9.37 -24.63
C ASP A 152 -38.21 -8.57 -23.32
N LYS A 153 -37.14 -7.79 -23.12
CA LYS A 153 -36.92 -7.03 -21.88
C LYS A 153 -37.26 -5.56 -22.07
N SER A 154 -37.96 -5.01 -21.08
CA SER A 154 -38.21 -3.57 -21.02
C SER A 154 -36.90 -2.78 -20.81
N VAL A 155 -36.89 -1.51 -21.20
CA VAL A 155 -35.72 -0.62 -21.04
C VAL A 155 -35.24 -0.57 -19.58
N ASP A 156 -36.15 -0.63 -18.61
CA ASP A 156 -35.82 -0.61 -17.19
C ASP A 156 -35.20 -1.93 -16.70
N GLU A 157 -35.60 -3.06 -17.27
CA GLU A 157 -34.99 -4.36 -16.99
C GLU A 157 -33.61 -4.50 -17.63
N LEU A 158 -33.43 -3.98 -18.85
CA LEU A 158 -32.13 -3.91 -19.50
C LEU A 158 -31.14 -3.05 -18.71
N ARG A 159 -31.59 -1.91 -18.17
CA ARG A 159 -30.77 -1.07 -17.28
C ARG A 159 -30.30 -1.82 -16.04
N LYS A 160 -31.20 -2.56 -15.38
CA LYS A 160 -30.84 -3.38 -14.20
C LYS A 160 -29.81 -4.45 -14.54
N ILE A 161 -29.94 -5.11 -15.68
CA ILE A 161 -28.98 -6.13 -16.13
C ILE A 161 -27.60 -5.51 -16.41
N VAL A 162 -27.56 -4.35 -17.05
CA VAL A 162 -26.30 -3.61 -17.28
C VAL A 162 -25.67 -3.20 -15.96
N GLU A 163 -26.45 -2.70 -15.00
CA GLU A 163 -25.95 -2.33 -13.68
C GLU A 163 -25.43 -3.52 -12.88
N GLU A 164 -26.13 -4.65 -12.90
CA GLU A 164 -25.69 -5.90 -12.26
C GLU A 164 -24.44 -6.48 -12.92
N GLY A 165 -24.38 -6.43 -14.27
CA GLY A 165 -23.20 -6.78 -15.04
C GLY A 165 -22.01 -5.88 -14.68
N ALA A 166 -22.20 -4.57 -14.63
CA ALA A 166 -21.16 -3.60 -14.30
C ALA A 166 -20.62 -3.80 -12.87
N LYS A 167 -21.49 -4.11 -11.89
CA LYS A 167 -21.08 -4.42 -10.51
C LYS A 167 -20.13 -5.61 -10.42
N LYS A 168 -20.31 -6.62 -11.30
CA LYS A 168 -19.43 -7.80 -11.38
C LYS A 168 -18.00 -7.46 -11.82
N PHE A 169 -17.81 -6.32 -12.50
CA PHE A 169 -16.52 -5.84 -13.01
C PHE A 169 -16.04 -4.54 -12.35
N ALA A 170 -16.73 -4.04 -11.30
CA ALA A 170 -16.45 -2.76 -10.64
C ALA A 170 -15.10 -2.66 -9.90
N GLY A 171 -14.27 -3.72 -9.93
CA GLY A 171 -12.89 -3.69 -9.45
C GLY A 171 -11.88 -3.18 -10.48
N VAL A 172 -12.30 -2.87 -11.72
CA VAL A 172 -11.42 -2.38 -12.78
C VAL A 172 -11.47 -0.83 -12.80
N PRO A 173 -10.33 -0.12 -12.61
CA PRO A 173 -10.31 1.34 -12.44
C PRO A 173 -10.90 2.16 -13.60
N PHE A 174 -11.03 1.56 -14.79
CA PHE A 174 -11.30 2.24 -16.05
C PHE A 174 -12.71 2.83 -16.20
N LEU A 175 -13.68 2.49 -15.33
CA LEU A 175 -15.08 2.91 -15.48
C LEU A 175 -15.48 4.17 -14.68
N LYS A 176 -14.55 4.85 -14.01
CA LYS A 176 -14.87 6.06 -13.22
C LYS A 176 -14.81 7.38 -13.99
N GLU A 177 -14.28 7.41 -15.22
CA GLU A 177 -14.02 8.67 -15.95
C GLU A 177 -14.73 8.79 -17.31
N MET A 178 -15.80 8.03 -17.56
CA MET A 178 -16.70 8.34 -18.68
C MET A 178 -17.94 9.06 -18.19
N HIS A 179 -17.92 10.38 -18.38
CA HIS A 179 -19.10 11.25 -18.39
C HIS A 179 -20.10 10.83 -19.47
#